data_AF-A0A1G4SC22-F1
#
_entry.id   AF-A0A1G4SC22-F1
#
_cell.length_a   1.000
_cell.length_b   1.000
_cell.length_c   1.000
_cell.angle_alpha   90.00
_cell.angle_beta   90.00
_cell.angle_gamma   90.00
#
_symmetry.space_group_name_H-M   'P 1'
#
loop_
_entity.id
_entity.type
_entity.pdbx_description
1 polymer ?
#
loop_
_entity_poly.entity_id
_entity_poly.type
_entity_poly.pdbx_seq_one_letter_code
_entity_poly.pdbx_strand_id
1 'polypeptide(L)'
;MKQKRPAIEILSPYNNSVRQAYNAIYRHAKQLLSLENEELRFGLEREERGQPIVGTIIHEFVNPLLYLRLEYHPTNSFAIHYGFEESKSFNQFAKITASFVRNIYKITAKESTEINIEDSVRTDYCIYLCSELYEYAEERNKHHQFKQIKYRPTAAKRKQMQAVA
;
A
#
# COMPACT_ATOMS: atom_id res chain seq x y z
N MET A 1 12.50 -32.50 -20.61
CA MET A 1 11.98 -32.79 -19.25
C MET A 1 11.32 -31.53 -18.71
N LYS A 2 9.99 -31.53 -18.55
CA LYS A 2 9.28 -30.40 -17.91
C LYS A 2 9.53 -30.51 -16.41
N GLN A 3 10.40 -29.68 -15.86
CA GLN A 3 10.53 -29.57 -14.41
C GLN A 3 9.16 -29.19 -13.85
N LYS A 4 8.56 -30.09 -13.06
CA LYS A 4 7.42 -29.77 -12.20
C LYS A 4 7.91 -28.66 -11.28
N ARG A 5 7.52 -27.41 -11.56
CA ARG A 5 7.70 -26.31 -10.61
C ARG A 5 7.09 -26.78 -9.29
N PRO A 6 7.80 -26.67 -8.15
CA PRO A 6 7.23 -27.06 -6.88
C PRO A 6 5.94 -26.26 -6.68
N ALA A 7 4.82 -26.96 -6.72
CA ALA A 7 3.58 -26.42 -6.19
C ALA A 7 3.80 -26.32 -4.68
N ILE A 8 3.36 -25.22 -4.05
CA ILE A 8 3.45 -24.94 -2.61
C ILE A 8 4.78 -24.23 -2.27
N GLU A 9 4.80 -22.90 -2.19
CA GLU A 9 4.96 -22.18 -0.90
C GLU A 9 4.12 -20.88 -0.79
N ILE A 10 3.35 -20.53 -1.83
CA ILE A 10 2.55 -19.29 -1.90
C ILE A 10 1.47 -19.25 -0.79
N LEU A 11 0.94 -20.41 -0.40
CA LEU A 11 -0.12 -20.55 0.61
C LEU A 11 0.43 -20.84 2.03
N SER A 12 1.71 -20.54 2.28
CA SER A 12 2.29 -20.70 3.62
C SER A 12 1.56 -19.81 4.65
N PRO A 13 1.48 -20.22 5.93
CA PRO A 13 0.97 -19.36 7.00
C PRO A 13 1.67 -18.00 7.03
N TYR A 14 2.98 -17.99 6.78
CA TYR A 14 3.78 -16.77 6.66
C TYR A 14 3.25 -15.83 5.57
N ASN A 15 3.11 -16.31 4.33
CA ASN A 15 2.62 -15.51 3.21
C ASN A 15 1.18 -15.03 3.42
N ASN A 16 0.36 -15.83 4.10
CA ASN A 16 -0.98 -15.40 4.52
C ASN A 16 -0.92 -14.25 5.53
N SER A 17 -0.05 -14.32 6.54
CA SER A 17 0.15 -13.22 7.50
C SER A 17 0.67 -11.96 6.84
N VAL A 18 1.65 -12.05 5.93
CA VAL A 18 2.14 -10.90 5.16
C VAL A 18 1.01 -10.27 4.34
N ARG A 19 0.19 -11.08 3.65
CA ARG A 19 -0.95 -10.59 2.87
C ARG A 19 -2.01 -9.91 3.75
N GLN A 20 -2.28 -10.44 4.94
CA GLN A 20 -3.21 -9.83 5.89
C GLN A 20 -2.69 -8.48 6.39
N ALA A 21 -1.41 -8.40 6.75
CA ALA A 21 -0.73 -7.16 7.14
C ALA A 21 -0.79 -6.13 6.00
N TYR A 22 -0.42 -6.53 4.79
CA TYR A 22 -0.53 -5.71 3.58
C TYR A 22 -1.94 -5.13 3.39
N ASN A 23 -2.97 -5.98 3.47
CA ASN A 23 -4.35 -5.54 3.31
C ASN A 23 -4.83 -4.62 4.45
N ALA A 24 -4.28 -4.77 5.66
CA ALA A 24 -4.55 -3.85 6.76
C ALA A 24 -3.90 -2.48 6.51
N ILE A 25 -2.64 -2.46 6.08
CA ILE A 25 -1.91 -1.24 5.70
C ILE A 25 -2.63 -0.51 4.55
N TYR A 26 -2.99 -1.23 3.49
CA TYR A 26 -3.69 -0.67 2.34
C TYR A 26 -5.06 -0.07 2.73
N ARG A 27 -5.82 -0.74 3.60
CA ARG A 27 -7.07 -0.18 4.14
C ARG A 27 -6.82 1.11 4.93
N HIS A 28 -5.76 1.15 5.74
CA HIS A 28 -5.41 2.35 6.49
C HIS A 28 -4.93 3.49 5.58
N ALA A 29 -4.13 3.20 4.55
CA ALA A 29 -3.71 4.18 3.55
C ALA A 29 -4.92 4.86 2.90
N LYS A 30 -5.94 4.09 2.49
CA LYS A 30 -7.18 4.66 1.94
C LYS A 30 -7.95 5.53 2.93
N GLN A 31 -7.91 5.20 4.23
CA GLN A 31 -8.52 6.04 5.26
C GLN A 31 -7.78 7.37 5.40
N LEU A 32 -6.45 7.35 5.43
CA LEU A 32 -5.62 8.57 5.48
C LEU A 32 -5.84 9.46 4.25
N LEU A 33 -6.08 8.85 3.10
CA LEU A 33 -6.34 9.54 1.83
C LEU A 33 -7.82 9.91 1.61
N SER A 34 -8.73 9.67 2.55
CA SER A 34 -10.14 10.07 2.43
C SER A 34 -10.33 11.58 2.71
N LEU A 35 -9.54 12.42 2.04
CA LEU A 35 -9.37 13.86 2.25
C LEU A 35 -10.41 14.71 1.53
N GLU A 36 -10.50 15.98 1.90
CA GLU A 36 -11.34 16.95 1.17
C GLU A 36 -10.78 17.29 -0.20
N ASN A 37 -9.46 17.38 -0.33
CA ASN A 37 -8.82 17.61 -1.63
C ASN A 37 -9.04 16.39 -2.53
N GLU A 38 -9.82 16.59 -3.59
CA GLU A 38 -10.20 15.54 -4.54
C GLU A 38 -9.04 14.98 -5.34
N GLU A 39 -8.09 15.82 -5.75
CA GLU A 39 -6.96 15.42 -6.59
C GLU A 39 -6.12 14.34 -5.90
N LEU A 40 -5.95 14.45 -4.58
CA LEU A 40 -5.19 13.51 -3.77
C LEU A 40 -5.93 12.20 -3.47
N ARG A 41 -7.23 12.12 -3.81
CA ARG A 41 -8.04 10.91 -3.68
C ARG A 41 -7.93 10.00 -4.90
N PHE A 42 -7.33 10.46 -5.99
CA PHE A 42 -7.08 9.62 -7.15
C PHE A 42 -5.82 8.78 -6.94
N GLY A 43 -5.91 7.52 -7.35
CA GLY A 43 -4.80 6.58 -7.29
C GLY A 43 -4.90 5.58 -8.44
N LEU A 44 -3.77 4.96 -8.73
CA LEU A 44 -3.63 3.90 -9.72
C LEU A 44 -3.47 2.57 -8.99
N GLU A 45 -4.27 1.59 -9.37
CA GLU A 45 -4.24 0.24 -8.78
C GLU A 45 -4.11 -0.84 -9.83
N ARG A 46 -3.25 -1.83 -9.58
CA ARG A 46 -3.21 -3.07 -10.34
C ARG A 46 -3.25 -4.26 -9.41
N GLU A 47 -3.83 -5.34 -9.90
CA GLU A 47 -3.95 -6.60 -9.19
C GLU A 47 -3.75 -7.75 -10.17
N GLU A 48 -2.86 -8.68 -9.83
CA GLU A 48 -2.68 -9.92 -10.58
C GLU A 48 -3.58 -11.00 -9.99
N ARG A 49 -4.41 -11.61 -10.84
CA ARG A 49 -5.38 -12.65 -10.42
C ARG A 49 -4.86 -14.07 -10.68
N GLY A 50 -3.80 -14.21 -11.47
CA GLY A 50 -3.14 -15.47 -11.75
C GLY A 50 -2.33 -16.02 -10.56
N GLN A 51 -1.81 -17.23 -10.74
CA GLN A 51 -0.90 -17.82 -9.76
C GLN A 51 0.42 -17.04 -9.74
N PRO A 52 0.83 -16.48 -8.59
CA PRO A 52 2.06 -15.70 -8.51
C PRO A 52 3.28 -16.55 -8.88
N ILE A 53 4.14 -16.00 -9.74
CA ILE A 53 5.51 -16.49 -9.93
C ILE A 53 6.47 -15.47 -9.31
N VAL A 54 7.71 -15.88 -9.04
CA VAL A 54 8.71 -14.96 -8.47
C VAL A 54 8.81 -13.70 -9.34
N GLY A 55 8.78 -12.53 -8.71
CA GLY A 55 8.73 -11.21 -9.34
C GLY A 55 7.32 -10.73 -9.69
N THR A 56 6.28 -11.54 -9.48
CA THR A 56 4.89 -11.11 -9.73
C THR A 56 4.48 -10.06 -8.70
N ILE A 57 4.04 -8.92 -9.20
CA ILE A 57 3.33 -7.90 -8.44
C ILE A 57 1.90 -8.38 -8.24
N ILE A 58 1.57 -8.77 -7.02
CA ILE A 58 0.26 -9.29 -6.63
C ILE A 58 -0.75 -8.14 -6.57
N HIS A 59 -0.34 -7.05 -5.92
CA HIS A 59 -1.12 -5.83 -5.85
C HIS A 59 -0.17 -4.63 -5.77
N GLU A 60 -0.52 -3.54 -6.44
CA GLU A 60 0.21 -2.28 -6.34
C GLU A 60 -0.78 -1.14 -6.34
N PHE A 61 -0.59 -0.23 -5.40
CA PHE A 61 -1.31 1.03 -5.25
C PHE A 61 -0.31 2.16 -5.25
N VAL A 62 -0.56 3.17 -6.08
CA VAL A 62 0.20 4.42 -6.08
C VAL A 62 -0.76 5.59 -6.15
N ASN A 63 -0.50 6.61 -5.34
CA ASN A 63 -1.10 7.92 -5.47
C ASN A 63 0.00 8.99 -5.28
N PRO A 64 -0.30 10.28 -5.50
CA PRO A 64 0.71 11.34 -5.37
C PRO A 64 1.39 11.44 -4.00
N LEU A 65 0.88 10.78 -2.96
CA LEU A 65 1.43 10.84 -1.61
C LEU A 65 2.05 9.53 -1.12
N LEU A 66 1.56 8.38 -1.56
CA LEU A 66 1.83 7.07 -0.97
C LEU A 66 2.02 6.03 -2.06
N TYR A 67 2.96 5.12 -1.83
CA TYR A 67 3.18 3.93 -2.63
C TYR A 67 3.08 2.68 -1.76
N LEU A 68 2.46 1.64 -2.28
CA LEU A 68 2.32 0.37 -1.59
C LEU A 68 2.20 -0.80 -2.57
N ARG A 69 3.12 -1.76 -2.51
CA ARG A 69 3.16 -2.94 -3.38
C ARG A 69 3.35 -4.22 -2.59
N LEU A 70 2.61 -5.25 -3.00
CA LEU A 70 2.79 -6.63 -2.58
C LEU A 70 3.39 -7.41 -3.75
N GLU A 71 4.54 -8.02 -3.53
CA GLU A 71 5.25 -8.81 -4.54
C GLU A 71 5.52 -10.22 -4.03
N TYR A 72 5.55 -11.20 -4.93
CA TYR A 72 6.13 -12.50 -4.64
C TYR A 72 7.65 -12.48 -4.86
N HIS A 73 8.41 -12.36 -3.77
CA HIS A 73 9.84 -12.12 -3.77
C HIS A 73 10.65 -13.40 -4.10
N PRO A 74 11.88 -13.29 -4.63
CA PRO A 74 12.75 -14.43 -4.92
C PRO A 74 13.08 -15.37 -3.75
N THR A 75 12.82 -14.94 -2.50
CA THR A 75 12.98 -15.79 -1.30
C THR A 75 11.75 -16.66 -1.02
N ASN A 76 10.88 -16.90 -2.01
CA ASN A 76 9.60 -17.60 -1.89
C ASN A 76 8.65 -17.03 -0.82
N SER A 77 8.79 -15.74 -0.52
CA SER A 77 7.95 -15.03 0.43
C SER A 77 7.28 -13.83 -0.21
N PHE A 78 6.18 -13.35 0.36
CA PHE A 78 5.65 -12.04 -0.01
C PHE A 78 6.49 -10.94 0.60
N ALA A 79 6.71 -9.89 -0.18
CA ALA A 79 7.40 -8.67 0.21
C ALA A 79 6.46 -7.46 0.11
N ILE A 80 6.50 -6.61 1.12
CA ILE A 80 5.78 -5.34 1.19
C ILE A 80 6.76 -4.23 0.86
N HIS A 81 6.56 -3.60 -0.29
CA HIS A 81 7.28 -2.40 -0.69
C HIS A 81 6.40 -1.20 -0.40
N TYR A 82 7.01 -0.11 0.04
CA TYR A 82 6.29 1.11 0.33
C TYR A 82 7.09 2.35 -0.06
N GLY A 83 6.37 3.46 -0.16
CA GLY A 83 6.95 4.77 -0.39
C GLY A 83 6.01 5.86 0.08
N PHE A 84 6.55 7.06 0.21
CA PHE A 84 5.79 8.23 0.61
C PHE A 84 6.41 9.48 0.01
N GLU A 85 5.59 10.47 -0.28
CA GLU A 85 6.06 11.76 -0.78
C GLU A 85 6.82 12.50 0.33
N GLU A 86 8.10 12.74 0.10
CA GLU A 86 8.92 13.52 1.03
C GLU A 86 8.43 14.97 1.04
N SER A 87 8.13 15.48 2.24
CA SER A 87 7.72 16.88 2.39
C SER A 87 8.80 17.69 3.07
N LYS A 88 9.27 18.74 2.39
CA LYS A 88 10.25 19.70 2.93
C LYS A 88 9.68 20.64 4.00
N SER A 89 8.37 20.59 4.25
CA SER A 89 7.69 21.44 5.24
C SER A 89 6.72 20.63 6.10
N PHE A 90 6.53 21.05 7.36
CA PHE A 90 5.53 20.48 8.26
C PHE A 90 4.12 20.93 7.86
N ASN A 91 3.59 20.30 6.81
CA ASN A 91 2.22 20.53 6.34
C ASN A 91 1.33 19.30 6.62
N GLN A 92 0.07 19.38 6.18
CA GLN A 92 -0.89 18.30 6.36
C GLN A 92 -0.48 16.99 5.67
N PHE A 93 0.27 17.05 4.58
CA PHE A 93 0.75 15.87 3.84
C PHE A 93 1.87 15.16 4.60
N ALA A 94 2.76 15.91 5.25
CA ALA A 94 3.77 15.34 6.16
C ALA A 94 3.13 14.51 7.30
N LYS A 95 1.95 14.93 7.80
CA LYS A 95 1.21 14.16 8.81
C LYS A 95 0.65 12.86 8.25
N ILE A 96 0.19 12.87 6.99
CA ILE A 96 -0.34 11.69 6.30
C ILE A 96 0.78 10.67 6.08
N THR A 97 1.89 11.09 5.47
CA THR A 97 3.03 10.21 5.16
C THR A 97 3.66 9.64 6.43
N ALA A 98 3.86 10.46 7.47
CA ALA A 98 4.35 9.98 8.76
C ALA A 98 3.38 8.99 9.43
N SER A 99 2.07 9.19 9.30
CA SER A 99 1.08 8.25 9.86
C SER A 99 1.03 6.94 9.10
N PHE A 100 1.20 6.99 7.78
CA PHE A 100 1.31 5.80 6.94
C PHE A 100 2.55 4.97 7.30
N VAL A 101 3.73 5.60 7.41
CA VAL A 101 4.98 4.92 7.79
C VAL A 101 4.86 4.28 9.18
N ARG A 102 4.35 5.02 10.17
CA ARG A 102 4.09 4.47 11.51
C ARG A 102 3.12 3.28 11.48
N ASN A 103 2.12 3.32 10.60
CA ASN A 103 1.14 2.25 10.49
C ASN A 103 1.76 0.97 9.93
N ILE A 104 2.68 1.06 8.96
CA ILE A 104 3.44 -0.08 8.46
C ILE A 104 4.17 -0.76 9.62
N TYR A 105 5.06 -0.03 10.29
CA TYR A 105 5.83 -0.59 11.40
C TYR A 105 4.95 -1.13 12.52
N LYS A 106 3.87 -0.45 12.87
CA LYS A 106 2.93 -0.93 13.90
C LYS A 106 2.30 -2.26 13.52
N ILE A 107 1.88 -2.42 12.27
CA ILE A 107 1.16 -3.63 11.80
C ILE A 107 2.12 -4.80 11.60
N THR A 108 3.35 -4.53 11.14
CA THR A 108 4.34 -5.57 10.81
C THR A 108 5.30 -5.89 11.94
N ALA A 109 5.28 -5.13 13.03
CA ALA A 109 6.07 -5.39 14.22
C ALA A 109 5.84 -6.83 14.71
N LYS A 110 6.93 -7.47 15.13
CA LYS A 110 6.91 -8.82 15.70
C LYS A 110 5.99 -8.91 16.93
N GLU A 111 5.89 -7.85 17.72
CA GLU A 111 5.02 -7.79 18.89
C GLU A 111 3.52 -7.78 18.53
N SER A 112 3.19 -7.37 17.29
CA SER A 112 1.82 -7.27 16.78
C SER A 112 1.37 -8.52 16.01
N THR A 113 2.27 -9.47 15.74
CA THR A 113 2.00 -10.60 14.84
C THR A 113 2.43 -11.93 15.45
N GLU A 114 1.61 -12.97 15.33
CA GLU A 114 1.95 -14.31 15.83
C GLU A 114 3.11 -14.96 15.06
N ILE A 115 3.24 -14.58 13.78
CA ILE A 115 4.33 -14.98 12.89
C ILE A 115 5.16 -13.72 12.65
N ASN A 116 6.46 -13.77 12.96
CA ASN A 116 7.35 -12.64 12.68
C ASN A 116 7.44 -12.41 11.17
N ILE A 117 6.82 -11.33 10.69
CA ILE A 117 6.82 -10.92 9.28
C ILE A 117 7.57 -9.61 9.06
N GLU A 118 8.35 -9.13 10.04
CA GLU A 118 9.04 -7.85 9.97
C GLU A 118 9.98 -7.79 8.76
N ASP A 119 10.70 -8.88 8.49
CA ASP A 119 11.61 -9.05 7.35
C ASP A 119 10.89 -9.03 5.98
N SER A 120 9.56 -9.09 5.95
CA SER A 120 8.79 -8.93 4.71
C SER A 120 8.71 -7.48 4.24
N VAL A 121 8.98 -6.50 5.12
CA VAL A 121 8.96 -5.07 4.78
C VAL A 121 10.28 -4.67 4.15
N ARG A 122 10.23 -4.19 2.91
CA ARG A 122 11.42 -3.81 2.13
C ARG A 122 11.73 -2.33 2.31
N THR A 123 12.73 -2.03 3.12
CA THR A 123 13.22 -0.66 3.35
C THR A 123 14.33 -0.26 2.37
N ASP A 124 14.94 -1.22 1.69
CA ASP A 124 16.00 -1.04 0.69
C ASP A 124 15.51 -0.36 -0.60
N TYR A 125 14.19 -0.37 -0.83
CA TYR A 125 13.53 0.24 -1.99
C TYR A 125 12.39 1.18 -1.57
N CYS A 126 12.66 2.07 -0.61
CA CYS A 126 11.69 3.11 -0.24
C CYS A 126 11.64 4.21 -1.31
N ILE A 127 10.45 4.48 -1.84
CA ILE A 127 10.22 5.52 -2.86
C ILE A 127 9.85 6.83 -2.16
N TYR A 128 10.60 7.90 -2.41
CA TYR A 128 10.39 9.22 -1.79
C TYR A 128 9.70 10.25 -2.71
N LEU A 129 9.55 9.92 -4.00
CA LEU A 129 8.94 10.75 -5.05
C LEU A 129 7.73 10.01 -5.62
N CYS A 130 6.66 9.91 -4.82
CA CYS A 130 5.45 9.20 -5.20
C CYS A 130 4.66 9.95 -6.27
N SER A 131 4.72 11.29 -6.26
CA SER A 131 4.16 12.16 -7.30
C SER A 131 4.72 11.81 -8.68
N GLU A 132 6.04 11.78 -8.83
CA GLU A 132 6.71 11.40 -10.10
C GLU A 132 6.38 9.96 -10.53
N LEU A 133 6.32 9.02 -9.57
CA LEU A 133 5.95 7.64 -9.87
C LEU A 133 4.50 7.54 -10.36
N TYR A 134 3.59 8.32 -9.76
CA TYR A 134 2.19 8.37 -10.15
C TYR A 134 2.05 8.87 -11.60
N GLU A 135 2.69 10.00 -11.93
CA GLU A 135 2.69 10.55 -13.29
C GLU A 135 3.26 9.55 -14.30
N TYR A 136 4.41 8.96 -13.99
CA TYR A 136 5.03 7.93 -14.82
C TYR A 136 4.09 6.73 -15.07
N ALA A 137 3.42 6.26 -14.02
CA ALA A 137 2.51 5.12 -14.11
C ALA A 137 1.24 5.46 -14.90
N GLU A 138 0.71 6.68 -14.74
CA GLU A 138 -0.46 7.18 -15.47
C GLU A 138 -0.18 7.25 -16.98
N GLU A 139 0.99 7.73 -17.38
CA GLU A 139 1.36 7.89 -18.79
C GLU A 139 1.68 6.57 -19.50
N ARG A 140 2.28 5.60 -18.79
CA ARG A 140 2.94 4.45 -19.44
C ARG A 140 2.36 3.09 -19.12
N ASN A 141 1.60 2.94 -18.03
CA ASN A 141 1.26 1.61 -17.54
C ASN A 141 -0.17 1.19 -17.91
N LYS A 142 -0.28 0.22 -18.82
CA LYS A 142 -1.56 -0.35 -19.26
C LYS A 142 -2.23 -1.27 -18.24
N HIS A 143 -1.54 -1.61 -17.15
CA HIS A 143 -2.03 -2.58 -16.15
C HIS A 143 -2.73 -1.92 -14.97
N HIS A 144 -2.58 -0.61 -14.79
CA HIS A 144 -3.21 0.12 -13.70
C HIS A 144 -4.61 0.60 -14.09
N GLN A 145 -5.51 0.49 -13.13
CA GLN A 145 -6.85 1.06 -13.18
C GLN A 145 -6.87 2.31 -12.31
N PHE A 146 -7.41 3.37 -12.87
CA PHE A 146 -7.69 4.58 -12.11
C PHE A 146 -8.80 4.32 -11.09
N LYS A 147 -8.57 4.71 -9.85
CA LYS A 147 -9.56 4.60 -8.76
C LYS A 147 -9.61 5.88 -7.95
N GLN A 148 -10.83 6.31 -7.66
CA GLN A 148 -11.08 7.40 -6.75
C GLN A 148 -11.46 6.88 -5.36
N ILE A 149 -10.75 7.36 -4.34
CA ILE A 149 -11.09 7.11 -2.94
C ILE A 149 -12.28 8.00 -2.57
N LYS A 150 -13.31 7.44 -1.94
CA LYS A 150 -14.48 8.21 -1.51
C LYS A 150 -14.11 9.12 -0.34
N TYR A 151 -14.48 10.39 -0.41
CA TYR A 151 -14.36 11.29 0.73
C TYR A 151 -15.19 10.77 1.91
N ARG A 152 -14.60 10.81 3.12
CA ARG A 152 -15.28 10.43 4.36
C ARG A 152 -15.03 11.50 5.41
N PRO A 153 -16.00 12.39 5.69
CA PRO A 153 -15.82 13.44 6.68
C PRO A 153 -15.56 12.86 8.08
N THR A 154 -14.68 13.53 8.82
CA THR A 154 -14.38 13.16 10.20
C THR A 154 -15.63 13.23 11.08
N ALA A 155 -15.64 12.51 12.21
CA ALA A 155 -16.79 12.55 13.12
C ALA A 155 -17.09 13.97 13.62
N ALA A 156 -16.05 14.79 13.84
CA ALA A 156 -16.19 16.20 14.21
C ALA A 156 -16.87 17.02 13.10
N LYS A 157 -16.42 16.88 11.84
CA LYS A 157 -17.04 17.58 10.70
C LYS A 157 -18.48 17.13 10.45
N ARG A 158 -18.77 15.83 10.60
CA ARG A 158 -20.14 15.30 10.50
C ARG A 158 -21.09 15.94 11.51
N LYS A 159 -20.65 16.10 12.76
CA LYS A 159 -21.44 16.79 13.80
C LYS A 159 -21.67 18.27 13.47
N GLN A 160 -20.65 18.96 12.95
CA GLN A 160 -20.80 20.36 12.52
C GLN A 160 -21.78 20.51 11.36
N MET A 161 -21.70 19.64 10.34
CA MET A 161 -22.62 19.67 9.20
C MET A 161 -24.08 19.42 9.62
N GLN A 162 -24.31 18.54 10.60
CA GLN A 162 -25.64 18.27 11.15
C GLN A 162 -26.18 19.43 12.02
N ALA A 163 -25.31 20.23 12.61
CA ALA A 163 -25.71 21.37 13.45
C ALA A 163 -26.08 22.63 12.64
N VAL A 164 -25.74 22.66 11.34
CA VAL A 164 -26.02 23.77 10.41
C VAL A 164 -27.18 23.43 9.45
N ALA A 165 -27.71 22.19 9.52
CA ALA A 165 -28.79 21.68 8.68
C ALA A 165 -30.17 21.81 9.33
#